data_AF-A0A832CUG7-F1
#
_entry.id   AF-A0A832CUG7-F1
#
_cell.length_a   1.000
_cell.length_b   1.000
_cell.length_c   1.000
_cell.angle_alpha   90.00
_cell.angle_beta   90.00
_cell.angle_gamma   90.00
#
_symmetry.space_group_name_H-M   'P 1'
#
loop_
_entity.id
_entity.type
_entity.pdbx_description
1 polymer ?
#
loop_
_entity_poly.entity_id
_entity_poly.type
_entity_poly.pdbx_seq_one_letter_code
_entity_poly.pdbx_strand_id
1 'polypeptide(L)'
;MPMDMKSLLPFGRRELAAGDDPFTAMRREMDRMFDEMTKSFSLARPAIGLGVMAPRVDLKETDGALEVQAELPGVAEKDIEVQLNDGVLTIKGEKKQEREEKEKGWYLMERSFGSFLRQIPLPVEVDEDKVEAKFDKGVLHVTLPKSAKAEAKTRKIAVKGG
;
A
#
# COMPACT_ATOMS: atom_id res chain seq x y z
N MET A 1 -64.90 -21.15 16.79
CA MET A 1 -63.64 -21.40 17.51
C MET A 1 -62.52 -21.54 16.47
N PRO A 2 -61.81 -20.46 16.09
CA PRO A 2 -60.68 -20.56 15.18
C PRO A 2 -59.39 -20.76 15.99
N MET A 3 -58.60 -21.79 15.67
CA MET A 3 -57.22 -21.87 16.18
C MET A 3 -56.32 -21.02 15.30
N ASP A 4 -55.72 -20.01 15.93
CA ASP A 4 -54.72 -19.09 15.37
C ASP A 4 -53.37 -19.82 15.22
N MET A 5 -52.88 -19.91 13.99
CA MET A 5 -51.66 -20.65 13.65
C MET A 5 -50.47 -19.70 13.47
N LYS A 6 -50.25 -18.82 14.46
CA LYS A 6 -49.19 -17.79 14.46
C LYS A 6 -48.06 -17.99 15.49
N SER A 7 -47.92 -19.15 16.11
CA SER A 7 -46.99 -19.32 17.25
C SER A 7 -45.75 -20.20 17.01
N LEU A 8 -45.37 -20.53 15.77
CA LEU A 8 -44.25 -21.45 15.52
C LEU A 8 -43.20 -20.95 14.52
N LEU A 9 -42.55 -19.83 14.83
CA LEU A 9 -41.21 -19.51 14.34
C LEU A 9 -40.44 -18.73 15.41
N PRO A 10 -39.38 -19.29 16.03
CA PRO A 10 -38.53 -18.55 16.94
C PRO A 10 -37.43 -17.84 16.13
N PHE A 11 -37.80 -16.86 15.31
CA PHE A 11 -36.80 -15.98 14.71
C PHE A 11 -37.31 -14.55 14.80
N GLY A 12 -36.87 -13.90 15.87
CA GLY A 12 -37.10 -12.49 16.12
C GLY A 12 -36.69 -11.67 14.91
N ARG A 13 -37.65 -10.90 14.42
CA ARG A 13 -37.46 -9.78 13.50
C ARG A 13 -36.55 -8.76 14.21
N ARG A 14 -35.26 -8.81 13.96
CA ARG A 14 -34.34 -7.73 14.34
C ARG A 14 -34.24 -6.80 13.14
N GLU A 15 -34.79 -5.60 13.28
CA GLU A 15 -34.48 -4.48 12.40
C GLU A 15 -32.96 -4.37 12.27
N LEU A 16 -32.46 -4.54 11.06
CA LEU A 16 -31.11 -4.13 10.70
C LEU A 16 -31.11 -2.61 10.63
N ALA A 17 -30.88 -1.98 11.76
CA ALA A 17 -30.45 -0.59 11.81
C ALA A 17 -29.16 -0.47 11.00
N ALA A 18 -29.11 0.50 10.10
CA ALA A 18 -27.89 0.89 9.38
C ALA A 18 -26.82 1.27 10.41
N GLY A 19 -25.78 0.44 10.53
CA GLY A 19 -24.73 0.62 11.52
C GLY A 19 -23.70 -0.48 11.40
N ASP A 20 -22.77 -0.27 10.49
CA ASP A 20 -21.52 -1.01 10.26
C ASP A 20 -21.67 -2.47 9.80
N ASP A 21 -21.73 -2.62 8.47
CA ASP A 21 -21.45 -3.86 7.77
C ASP A 21 -20.18 -4.52 8.35
N PRO A 22 -20.20 -5.82 8.72
CA PRO A 22 -19.04 -6.56 9.22
C PRO A 22 -17.76 -6.36 8.41
N PHE A 23 -17.91 -6.16 7.09
CA PHE A 23 -16.79 -5.89 6.20
C PHE A 23 -16.18 -4.49 6.41
N THR A 24 -17.00 -3.52 6.76
CA THR A 24 -16.56 -2.15 7.09
C THR A 24 -15.88 -2.10 8.45
N ALA A 25 -16.35 -2.89 9.42
CA ALA A 25 -15.69 -3.04 10.71
C ALA A 25 -14.30 -3.70 10.56
N MET A 26 -14.18 -4.73 9.72
CA MET A 26 -12.90 -5.36 9.41
C MET A 26 -11.92 -4.40 8.73
N ARG A 27 -12.39 -3.60 7.76
CA ARG A 27 -11.55 -2.57 7.11
C ARG A 27 -11.00 -1.56 8.12
N ARG A 28 -11.84 -1.05 9.03
CA ARG A 28 -11.40 -0.10 10.07
C ARG A 28 -10.38 -0.72 11.03
N GLU A 29 -10.55 -2.00 11.38
CA GLU A 29 -9.59 -2.71 12.24
C GLU A 29 -8.22 -2.86 11.53
N MET A 30 -8.23 -3.16 10.22
CA MET A 30 -7.02 -3.22 9.42
C MET A 30 -6.36 -1.85 9.26
N ASP A 31 -7.14 -0.78 9.03
CA ASP A 31 -6.64 0.59 8.93
C ASP A 31 -5.99 1.03 10.25
N ARG A 32 -6.57 0.67 11.41
CA ARG A 32 -6.00 0.97 12.73
C ARG A 32 -4.71 0.20 13.00
N MET A 33 -4.65 -1.10 12.70
CA MET A 33 -3.43 -1.90 12.85
C MET A 33 -2.30 -1.39 11.95
N PHE A 34 -2.66 -0.89 10.77
CA PHE A 34 -1.73 -0.26 9.83
C PHE A 34 -1.17 1.06 10.38
N ASP A 35 -2.02 1.93 10.93
CA ASP A 35 -1.62 3.19 11.56
C ASP A 35 -0.73 2.99 12.82
N GLU A 36 -0.86 1.86 13.52
CA GLU A 36 0.04 1.51 14.62
C GLU A 36 1.40 0.99 14.13
N MET A 37 1.43 0.27 13.00
CA MET A 37 2.67 -0.20 12.36
C MET A 37 3.50 0.96 11.80
N THR A 38 2.86 1.96 11.17
CA THR A 38 3.55 3.14 10.61
C THR A 38 4.24 3.98 11.69
N LYS A 39 3.64 4.10 12.89
CA LYS A 39 4.22 4.81 14.04
C LYS A 39 5.48 4.14 14.61
N SER A 40 5.66 2.83 14.42
CA SER A 40 6.83 2.09 14.91
C SER A 40 8.05 2.19 13.97
N PHE A 41 7.89 2.82 12.80
CA PHE A 41 8.81 2.71 11.67
C PHE A 41 9.80 3.88 11.48
N SER A 42 9.92 4.80 12.45
CA SER A 42 10.80 5.98 12.31
C SER A 42 12.30 5.72 12.46
N LEU A 43 12.73 4.45 12.61
CA LEU A 43 14.14 4.05 12.67
C LEU A 43 14.42 2.81 11.80
N ALA A 44 14.77 3.06 10.54
CA ALA A 44 15.67 2.25 9.70
C ALA A 44 15.71 0.72 9.91
N ARG A 45 14.56 0.02 9.94
CA ARG A 45 14.52 -1.44 9.80
C ARG A 45 13.66 -1.82 8.59
N PRO A 46 14.16 -2.69 7.69
CA PRO A 46 13.27 -3.33 6.72
C PRO A 46 12.20 -4.09 7.51
N ALA A 47 10.97 -4.08 7.01
CA ALA A 47 9.81 -4.75 7.61
C ALA A 47 10.02 -6.27 7.63
N ILE A 48 10.91 -6.75 8.50
CA ILE A 48 11.15 -8.16 8.76
C ILE A 48 10.26 -8.48 9.95
N GLY A 49 9.03 -8.93 9.72
CA GLY A 49 8.20 -9.44 10.82
C GLY A 49 6.71 -9.67 10.56
N LEU A 50 6.09 -9.06 9.55
CA LEU A 50 4.62 -9.07 9.43
C LEU A 50 4.04 -9.91 8.28
N GLY A 51 4.84 -10.67 7.54
CA GLY A 51 4.35 -11.50 6.43
C GLY A 51 3.72 -10.73 5.27
N VAL A 52 3.76 -9.39 5.30
CA VAL A 52 3.32 -8.51 4.22
C VAL A 52 4.36 -8.58 3.11
N MET A 53 3.93 -8.94 1.91
CA MET A 53 4.78 -8.88 0.73
C MET A 53 5.21 -7.43 0.54
N ALA A 54 6.51 -7.17 0.40
CA ALA A 54 7.01 -5.83 0.12
C ALA A 54 7.63 -5.82 -1.29
N PRO A 55 7.16 -4.96 -2.21
CA PRO A 55 7.79 -4.84 -3.52
C PRO A 55 9.25 -4.40 -3.38
N ARG A 56 10.06 -4.84 -4.33
CA ARG A 56 11.44 -4.34 -4.50
C ARG A 56 11.36 -2.93 -5.06
N VAL A 57 12.19 -2.05 -4.52
CA VAL A 57 12.17 -0.63 -4.86
C VAL A 57 13.57 -0.08 -4.99
N ASP A 58 13.77 0.72 -6.04
CA ASP A 58 14.92 1.60 -6.21
C ASP A 58 14.48 3.06 -6.00
N LEU A 59 15.30 3.82 -5.27
CA LEU A 59 15.15 5.27 -5.09
C LEU A 59 16.44 5.94 -5.58
N LYS A 60 16.29 6.86 -6.53
CA LYS A 60 17.38 7.65 -7.10
C LYS A 60 17.11 9.13 -6.89
N GLU A 61 18.12 9.86 -6.42
CA GLU A 61 18.10 11.31 -6.38
C GLU A 61 18.76 11.88 -7.65
N THR A 62 18.10 12.85 -8.27
CA THR A 62 18.64 13.67 -9.37
C THR A 62 18.79 15.11 -8.87
N ASP A 63 19.26 16.03 -9.71
CA ASP A 63 19.39 17.44 -9.31
C ASP A 63 18.05 18.06 -8.88
N GLY A 64 16.96 17.78 -9.62
CA GLY A 64 15.64 18.40 -9.40
C GLY A 64 14.52 17.48 -8.90
N ALA A 65 14.77 16.16 -8.78
CA ALA A 65 13.72 15.22 -8.38
C ALA A 65 14.26 13.98 -7.67
N LEU A 66 13.37 13.29 -6.96
CA LEU A 66 13.51 11.90 -6.59
C LEU A 66 12.76 11.03 -7.60
N GLU A 67 13.38 9.93 -8.02
CA GLU A 67 12.81 8.91 -8.91
C GLU A 67 12.69 7.60 -8.13
N VAL A 68 11.47 7.10 -7.97
CA VAL A 68 11.19 5.81 -7.31
C VAL A 68 10.69 4.82 -8.34
N GLN A 69 11.25 3.60 -8.34
CA GLN A 69 10.79 2.50 -9.18
C GLN A 69 10.43 1.30 -8.31
N ALA A 70 9.24 0.74 -8.46
CA ALA A 70 8.77 -0.42 -7.71
C ALA A 70 8.33 -1.56 -8.64
N GLU A 71 8.88 -2.75 -8.43
CA GLU A 71 8.50 -3.95 -9.19
C GLU A 71 7.18 -4.55 -8.66
N LEU A 72 6.16 -4.57 -9.51
CA LEU A 72 4.81 -5.05 -9.23
C LEU A 72 4.28 -6.00 -10.34
N PRO A 73 5.00 -7.11 -10.65
CA PRO A 73 4.61 -8.00 -11.74
C PRO A 73 3.32 -8.76 -11.43
N GLY A 74 2.37 -8.68 -12.37
CA GLY A 74 1.06 -9.33 -12.27
C GLY A 74 0.06 -8.59 -11.38
N VAL A 75 0.31 -7.32 -11.06
CA VAL A 75 -0.66 -6.44 -10.39
C VAL A 75 -1.34 -5.59 -11.45
N ALA A 76 -2.67 -5.42 -11.36
CA ALA A 76 -3.39 -4.51 -12.23
C ALA A 76 -3.24 -3.07 -11.73
N GLU A 77 -3.15 -2.10 -12.62
CA GLU A 77 -2.98 -0.67 -12.27
C GLU A 77 -4.03 -0.18 -11.25
N LYS A 78 -5.29 -0.56 -11.46
CA LYS A 78 -6.42 -0.23 -10.56
C LYS A 78 -6.29 -0.81 -9.15
N ASP A 79 -5.44 -1.82 -8.97
CA ASP A 79 -5.19 -2.48 -7.68
C ASP A 79 -3.93 -1.90 -7.00
N ILE A 80 -3.37 -0.80 -7.52
CA ILE A 80 -2.22 -0.06 -6.96
C ILE A 80 -2.70 1.28 -6.43
N GLU A 81 -2.31 1.62 -5.21
CA GLU A 81 -2.53 2.91 -4.60
C GLU A 81 -1.20 3.53 -4.17
N VAL A 82 -0.98 4.78 -4.56
CA VAL A 82 0.22 5.55 -4.24
C VAL A 82 -0.21 6.78 -3.45
N GLN A 83 0.38 6.98 -2.28
CA GLN A 83 0.09 8.11 -1.40
C GLN A 83 1.41 8.76 -0.97
N LEU A 84 1.40 10.08 -0.82
CA LEU A 84 2.48 10.84 -0.22
C LEU A 84 1.92 11.65 0.94
N ASN A 85 2.39 11.37 2.16
CA ASN A 85 1.98 12.09 3.36
C ASN A 85 3.20 12.30 4.25
N ASP A 86 3.39 13.52 4.76
CA ASP A 86 4.44 13.87 5.73
C ASP A 86 5.85 13.40 5.32
N GLY A 87 6.19 13.53 4.04
CA GLY A 87 7.49 13.11 3.50
C GLY A 87 7.68 11.58 3.41
N VAL A 88 6.60 10.80 3.48
CA VAL A 88 6.63 9.34 3.30
C VAL A 88 5.82 8.93 2.07
N LEU A 89 6.50 8.35 1.08
CA LEU A 89 5.85 7.73 -0.06
C LEU A 89 5.37 6.33 0.33
N THR A 90 4.08 6.09 0.19
CA THR A 90 3.43 4.82 0.47
C THR A 90 2.91 4.21 -0.83
N ILE A 91 3.32 2.97 -1.10
CA ILE A 91 2.87 2.16 -2.25
C ILE A 91 2.18 0.91 -1.67
N LYS A 92 0.89 0.76 -1.93
CA LYS A 92 0.11 -0.39 -1.45
C LYS A 92 -0.78 -0.94 -2.55
N GLY A 93 -1.20 -2.18 -2.38
CA GLY A 93 -2.06 -2.84 -3.37
C GLY A 93 -2.20 -4.33 -3.12
N GLU A 94 -2.75 -5.04 -4.11
CA GLU A 94 -2.98 -6.49 -4.02
C GLU A 94 -2.62 -7.21 -5.31
N LYS A 95 -1.83 -8.28 -5.18
CA LYS A 95 -1.62 -9.24 -6.26
C LYS A 95 -2.59 -10.40 -6.10
N LYS A 96 -3.59 -10.46 -6.97
CA LYS A 96 -4.64 -11.49 -6.92
C LYS A 96 -4.09 -12.87 -7.27
N GLN A 97 -4.62 -13.89 -6.59
CA GLN A 97 -4.33 -15.27 -6.90
C GLN A 97 -5.19 -15.73 -8.08
N GLU A 98 -4.57 -16.15 -9.18
CA GLU A 98 -5.27 -16.90 -10.22
C GLU A 98 -5.31 -18.37 -9.79
N ARG A 99 -6.50 -18.88 -9.46
CA ARG A 99 -6.69 -20.27 -9.02
C ARG A 99 -7.22 -21.08 -10.19
N GLU A 100 -6.35 -21.82 -10.88
CA GLU A 100 -6.76 -22.87 -11.80
C GLU A 100 -7.04 -24.17 -11.02
N GLU A 101 -8.27 -24.33 -10.56
CA GLU A 101 -8.80 -25.65 -10.20
C GLU A 101 -9.25 -26.33 -11.49
N LYS A 102 -8.41 -27.20 -12.10
CA LYS A 102 -8.81 -28.32 -13.00
C LYS A 102 -7.64 -29.01 -13.72
N GLU A 103 -6.59 -29.47 -13.02
CA GLU A 103 -5.65 -30.40 -13.67
C GLU A 103 -5.42 -31.66 -12.82
N LYS A 104 -5.68 -32.83 -13.40
CA LYS A 104 -5.22 -34.11 -12.87
C LYS A 104 -3.72 -34.23 -13.19
N GLY A 105 -2.86 -33.93 -12.22
CA GLY A 105 -1.40 -33.94 -12.42
C GLY A 105 -0.63 -33.30 -11.27
N TRP A 106 0.68 -33.10 -11.46
CA TRP A 106 1.54 -32.37 -10.53
C TRP A 106 1.43 -30.86 -10.76
N TYR A 107 1.15 -30.10 -9.70
CA TYR A 107 1.03 -28.63 -9.71
C TYR A 107 2.00 -28.02 -8.69
N LEU A 108 2.83 -27.07 -9.13
CA LEU A 108 3.75 -26.32 -8.26
C LEU A 108 3.47 -24.83 -8.40
N MET A 109 3.22 -24.17 -7.26
CA MET A 109 2.96 -22.74 -7.18
C MET A 109 4.07 -22.04 -6.41
N GLU A 110 4.95 -21.34 -7.12
CA GLU A 110 6.04 -20.57 -6.52
C GLU A 110 5.73 -19.05 -6.45
N ARG A 111 4.74 -18.62 -7.22
CA ARG A 111 4.31 -17.20 -7.29
C ARG A 111 3.69 -16.77 -5.96
N SER A 112 4.20 -15.69 -5.39
CA SER A 112 3.55 -15.01 -4.26
C SER A 112 2.32 -14.21 -4.71
N PHE A 113 1.29 -14.17 -3.86
CA PHE A 113 0.05 -13.42 -4.01
C PHE A 113 -0.36 -12.83 -2.65
N GLY A 114 -1.29 -11.88 -2.68
CA GLY A 114 -1.79 -11.17 -1.50
C GLY A 114 -1.50 -9.67 -1.51
N SER A 115 -1.87 -9.01 -0.43
CA SER A 115 -1.67 -7.58 -0.24
C SER A 115 -0.20 -7.24 -0.01
N PHE A 116 0.20 -6.07 -0.49
CA PHE A 116 1.53 -5.53 -0.27
C PHE A 116 1.49 -4.10 0.25
N LEU A 117 2.54 -3.74 0.98
CA LEU A 117 2.79 -2.40 1.45
C LEU A 117 4.29 -2.10 1.39
N ARG A 118 4.63 -0.92 0.89
CA ARG A 118 5.95 -0.33 0.99
C ARG A 118 5.83 1.13 1.41
N GLN A 119 6.58 1.51 2.44
CA GLN A 119 6.74 2.90 2.86
C GLN A 119 8.19 3.33 2.70
N ILE A 120 8.39 4.50 2.13
CA ILE A 120 9.69 5.04 1.76
C ILE A 120 9.76 6.47 2.29
N PRO A 121 10.45 6.70 3.42
CA PRO A 121 10.76 8.04 3.87
C PRO A 121 11.64 8.76 2.84
N LEU A 122 11.25 9.96 2.45
CA LEU A 122 11.98 10.75 1.47
C LEU A 122 13.14 11.48 2.15
N PRO A 123 14.34 11.50 1.54
CA PRO A 123 15.50 12.18 2.11
C PRO A 123 15.41 13.72 2.02
N VAL A 124 14.49 14.24 1.19
CA VAL A 124 14.30 15.68 0.96
C VAL A 124 12.82 16.01 0.82
N GLU A 125 12.48 17.27 1.08
CA GLU A 125 11.14 17.80 0.81
C GLU A 125 10.86 17.84 -0.71
N VAL A 126 9.66 17.46 -1.11
CA VAL A 126 9.20 17.41 -2.51
C VAL A 126 8.02 18.35 -2.72
N ASP A 127 7.74 18.70 -3.97
CA ASP A 127 6.56 19.46 -4.39
C ASP A 127 5.41 18.47 -4.65
N GLU A 128 4.55 18.30 -3.65
CA GLU A 128 3.49 17.28 -3.63
C GLU A 128 2.47 17.45 -4.78
N ASP A 129 2.19 18.70 -5.17
CA ASP A 129 1.25 19.03 -6.25
C ASP A 129 1.74 18.61 -7.65
N LYS A 130 3.05 18.31 -7.77
CA LYS A 130 3.70 17.93 -9.04
C LYS A 130 4.18 16.48 -9.08
N VAL A 131 3.78 15.66 -8.12
CA VAL A 131 4.13 14.24 -8.13
C VAL A 131 3.40 13.54 -9.27
N GLU A 132 4.14 12.76 -10.06
CA GLU A 132 3.59 11.93 -11.13
C GLU A 132 3.87 10.46 -10.87
N ALA A 133 2.90 9.61 -11.20
CA ALA A 133 3.06 8.15 -11.20
C ALA A 133 2.70 7.58 -12.56
N LYS A 134 3.50 6.63 -13.05
CA LYS A 134 3.28 5.89 -14.31
C LYS A 134 3.52 4.42 -14.06
N PHE A 135 2.61 3.56 -14.53
CA PHE A 135 2.74 2.12 -14.42
C PHE A 135 2.83 1.51 -15.81
N ASP A 136 3.93 0.83 -16.11
CA ASP A 136 4.13 0.15 -17.39
C ASP A 136 4.90 -1.16 -17.18
N LYS A 137 4.54 -2.20 -17.94
CA LYS A 137 5.23 -3.51 -17.94
C LYS A 137 5.52 -4.09 -16.54
N GLY A 138 4.64 -3.87 -15.57
CA GLY A 138 4.79 -4.39 -14.21
C GLY A 138 5.75 -3.59 -13.32
N VAL A 139 6.13 -2.37 -13.72
CA VAL A 139 6.97 -1.46 -12.93
C VAL A 139 6.23 -0.15 -12.71
N LEU A 140 6.13 0.27 -11.45
CA LEU A 140 5.61 1.57 -11.05
C LEU A 140 6.76 2.57 -10.98
N HIS A 141 6.66 3.64 -11.74
CA HIS A 141 7.57 4.78 -11.73
C HIS A 141 6.89 5.95 -11.05
N VAL A 142 7.49 6.49 -9.99
CA VAL A 142 7.02 7.70 -9.30
C VAL A 142 8.11 8.76 -9.40
N THR A 143 7.75 9.93 -9.94
CA THR A 143 8.63 11.09 -10.02
C THR A 143 8.17 12.12 -9.01
N LEU A 144 9.06 12.52 -8.10
CA LEU A 144 8.77 13.47 -7.03
C LEU A 144 9.72 14.67 -7.16
N PRO A 145 9.29 15.76 -7.82
CA PRO A 145 10.09 16.99 -7.93
C PRO A 145 10.48 17.52 -6.55
N LYS A 146 11.71 17.97 -6.38
CA LYS A 146 12.16 18.56 -5.12
C LYS A 146 11.42 19.87 -4.86
N SER A 147 11.17 20.18 -3.59
CA SER A 147 10.63 21.48 -3.22
C SER A 147 11.69 22.57 -3.45
N ALA A 148 11.25 23.81 -3.72
CA ALA A 148 12.18 24.94 -3.86
C ALA A 148 13.07 25.13 -2.62
N LYS A 149 12.58 24.75 -1.43
CA LYS A 149 13.36 24.77 -0.17
C LYS A 149 14.44 23.69 -0.15
N ALA A 150 14.15 22.50 -0.65
CA ALA A 150 15.12 21.40 -0.73
C ALA A 150 16.24 21.72 -1.72
N GLU A 151 15.90 22.28 -2.88
CA GLU A 151 16.90 22.69 -3.88
C GLU A 151 17.86 23.76 -3.31
N ALA A 152 17.33 24.75 -2.58
CA ALA A 152 18.12 25.81 -1.98
C ALA A 152 19.06 25.34 -0.83
N LYS A 153 18.79 24.19 -0.22
CA LYS A 153 19.61 23.62 0.87
C LYS A 153 20.85 22.88 0.36
N THR A 154 20.92 22.54 -0.92
CA THR A 154 22.08 21.86 -1.52
C THR A 154 23.26 22.84 -1.64
N ARG A 155 24.25 22.72 -0.76
CA ARG A 155 25.47 23.55 -0.81
C ARG A 155 26.67 22.71 -1.21
N LYS A 156 27.37 23.13 -2.28
CA LYS A 156 28.70 22.59 -2.60
C LYS A 156 29.70 23.07 -1.56
N ILE A 157 30.30 22.15 -0.82
CA ILE A 157 31.40 22.44 0.10
C ILE A 157 32.70 22.29 -0.67
N ALA A 158 33.47 23.38 -0.80
CA ALA A 158 34.79 23.33 -1.43
C ALA A 158 35.77 22.58 -0.51
N VAL A 159 36.43 21.55 -1.04
CA VAL A 159 37.52 20.85 -0.34
C VAL A 159 38.79 21.68 -0.48
N LYS A 160 39.39 22.08 0.63
CA LYS A 160 40.70 22.74 0.64
C LYS A 160 41.79 21.68 0.86
N GLY A 161 42.77 21.62 -0.03
CA GLY A 161 43.97 20.80 0.14
C GLY A 161 44.90 21.41 1.20
N GLY A 162 45.48 20.54 2.03
CA GLY A 162 46.57 20.88 2.94
C GLY A 162 47.92 20.84 2.24
#